data_AF-A0A9P0XBL4-F1
#
_entry.id   AF-A0A9P0XBL4-F1
#
_cell.length_a   1.000
_cell.length_b   1.000
_cell.length_c   1.000
_cell.angle_alpha   90.00
_cell.angle_beta   90.00
_cell.angle_gamma   90.00
#
_symmetry.space_group_name_H-M   'P 1'
#
loop_
_entity.id
_entity.type
_entity.pdbx_description
1 polymer ?
#
loop_
_entity_poly.entity_id
_entity_poly.type
_entity_poly.pdbx_seq_one_letter_code
_entity_poly.pdbx_strand_id
1 'polypeptide(L)'
;MTRGPTIVRVAPNSGRGIKCCCCRCCECINFGYLTSQHGLIKLTEALLGSLCQSLLVKYGLSEASSMGSAFHGFLTTASACLLTTSLLIACYVLSSNSQSLIRQSIFECVFNSVACFMYLSASSYMGVAVNIYLYPRYAIVNMYAAYPAMTAVYYIGVVVGIVHGVDAYISYKYYKGIR
;
A
#
# COMPACT_ATOMS: atom_id res chain seq x y z
N MET A 1 -26.21 18.07 22.20
CA MET A 1 -27.00 17.04 21.49
C MET A 1 -26.07 15.91 21.09
N THR A 2 -25.99 14.87 21.91
CA THR A 2 -25.07 13.74 21.75
C THR A 2 -25.74 12.71 20.82
N ARG A 3 -25.34 12.65 19.56
CA ARG A 3 -25.81 11.59 18.65
C ARG A 3 -25.11 10.29 19.03
N GLY A 4 -25.86 9.33 19.57
CA GLY A 4 -25.37 7.97 19.80
C GLY A 4 -24.99 7.29 18.48
N PRO A 5 -24.13 6.26 18.51
CA PRO A 5 -23.71 5.55 17.31
C PRO A 5 -24.92 4.89 16.64
N THR A 6 -25.10 5.15 15.35
CA THR A 6 -26.16 4.53 14.55
C THR A 6 -25.79 3.06 14.30
N ILE A 7 -26.40 2.16 15.06
CA ILE A 7 -26.26 0.71 14.86
C ILE A 7 -27.10 0.31 13.64
N VAL A 8 -26.48 0.27 12.46
CA VAL A 8 -27.09 -0.27 11.25
C VAL A 8 -26.96 -1.80 11.32
N ARG A 9 -28.04 -2.49 11.70
CA ARG A 9 -28.13 -3.95 11.55
C ARG A 9 -28.32 -4.26 10.07
N VAL A 10 -27.25 -4.71 9.41
CA VAL A 10 -27.34 -5.26 8.05
C VAL A 10 -27.96 -6.64 8.14
N ALA A 11 -29.15 -6.84 7.54
CA ALA A 11 -29.76 -8.16 7.45
C ALA A 11 -28.84 -9.12 6.67
N PRO A 12 -28.75 -10.41 7.05
CA PRO A 12 -27.96 -11.37 6.31
C PRO A 12 -28.57 -11.55 4.92
N ASN A 13 -27.87 -11.07 3.90
CA ASN A 13 -28.31 -11.17 2.52
C ASN A 13 -28.01 -12.60 2.02
N SER A 14 -29.05 -13.43 1.99
CA SER A 14 -29.02 -14.82 1.56
C SER A 14 -28.63 -14.92 0.08
N GLY A 15 -27.36 -15.18 -0.27
CA GLY A 15 -27.03 -15.69 -1.61
C GLY A 15 -25.77 -15.23 -2.33
N ARG A 16 -24.63 -14.99 -1.66
CA ARG A 16 -23.34 -14.79 -2.37
C ARG A 16 -22.21 -15.61 -1.76
N GLY A 17 -22.00 -16.83 -2.25
CA GLY A 17 -20.84 -17.65 -1.91
C GLY A 17 -20.47 -18.63 -3.03
N ILE A 18 -19.17 -18.86 -3.24
CA ILE A 18 -18.65 -19.85 -4.19
C ILE A 18 -18.71 -21.23 -3.53
N LYS A 19 -19.37 -22.19 -4.17
CA LYS A 19 -19.56 -23.54 -3.64
C LYS A 19 -18.28 -24.37 -3.85
N CYS A 20 -17.58 -24.75 -2.78
CA CYS A 20 -16.44 -25.65 -2.84
C CYS A 20 -16.69 -26.93 -2.03
N CYS A 21 -17.02 -28.02 -2.74
CA CYS A 21 -17.25 -29.38 -2.27
C CYS A 21 -18.16 -29.56 -1.04
N CYS A 22 -17.68 -29.43 0.20
CA CYS A 22 -18.42 -29.84 1.41
C CYS A 22 -18.61 -28.72 2.45
N CYS A 23 -18.03 -27.54 2.23
CA CYS A 23 -18.15 -26.37 3.10
C CYS A 23 -18.47 -25.13 2.23
N ARG A 24 -19.37 -24.24 2.68
CA ARG A 24 -19.45 -22.89 2.08
C ARG A 24 -18.26 -22.06 2.56
N CYS A 25 -17.10 -22.29 1.96
CA CYS A 25 -16.00 -21.33 2.06
C CYS A 25 -16.41 -20.09 1.26
N CYS A 26 -16.15 -18.89 1.80
CA CYS A 26 -16.30 -17.63 1.06
C CYS A 26 -17.73 -17.14 0.76
N GLU A 27 -18.70 -17.31 1.67
CA GLU A 27 -19.95 -16.51 1.66
C GLU A 27 -19.75 -15.02 1.99
N CYS A 28 -18.54 -14.68 2.44
CA CYS A 28 -18.19 -13.36 2.94
C CYS A 28 -17.42 -12.51 1.92
N ILE A 29 -17.09 -13.06 0.74
CA ILE A 29 -16.30 -12.36 -0.29
C ILE A 29 -17.13 -11.25 -0.92
N ASN A 30 -16.90 -10.03 -0.47
CA ASN A 30 -17.53 -8.85 -1.02
C ASN A 30 -16.71 -8.28 -2.18
N PHE A 31 -16.76 -8.94 -3.35
CA PHE A 31 -16.12 -8.43 -4.58
C PHE A 31 -16.57 -7.00 -4.94
N GLY A 32 -17.76 -6.58 -4.49
CA GLY A 32 -18.25 -5.21 -4.67
C GLY A 32 -17.39 -4.15 -3.98
N TYR A 33 -16.60 -4.51 -2.97
CA TYR A 33 -15.68 -3.59 -2.33
C TYR A 33 -14.45 -3.26 -3.19
N LEU A 34 -13.94 -4.22 -3.96
CA LEU A 34 -12.79 -4.02 -4.86
C LEU A 34 -13.11 -3.01 -5.97
N THR A 35 -14.37 -2.92 -6.38
CA THR A 35 -14.87 -1.94 -7.36
C THR A 35 -15.26 -0.59 -6.72
N SER A 36 -15.28 -0.50 -5.39
CA SER A 36 -15.58 0.77 -4.71
C SER A 36 -14.42 1.77 -4.85
N GLN A 37 -14.69 3.07 -4.84
CA GLN A 37 -13.65 4.11 -4.96
C GLN A 37 -12.51 3.94 -3.95
N HIS A 38 -12.83 3.58 -2.70
CA HIS A 38 -11.83 3.32 -1.67
C HIS A 38 -11.03 2.03 -1.92
N GLY A 39 -11.71 0.97 -2.38
CA GLY A 39 -11.04 -0.29 -2.72
C GLY A 39 -10.02 -0.11 -3.85
N LEU A 40 -10.35 0.70 -4.86
CA LEU A 40 -9.46 1.02 -5.97
C LEU A 40 -8.21 1.79 -5.54
N ILE A 41 -8.32 2.72 -4.59
CA ILE A 41 -7.17 3.45 -4.06
C ILE A 41 -6.22 2.48 -3.36
N LYS A 42 -6.72 1.65 -2.43
CA LYS A 42 -5.90 0.65 -1.75
C LYS A 42 -5.29 -0.40 -2.69
N LEU A 43 -6.03 -0.80 -3.72
CA LEU A 43 -5.51 -1.68 -4.75
C LEU A 43 -4.36 -1.01 -5.52
N THR A 44 -4.48 0.28 -5.80
CA THR A 44 -3.42 1.07 -6.45
C THR A 44 -2.18 1.17 -5.55
N GLU A 45 -2.36 1.41 -4.24
CA GLU A 45 -1.26 1.38 -3.25
C GLU A 45 -0.55 0.02 -3.24
N ALA A 46 -1.32 -1.07 -3.17
CA ALA A 46 -0.78 -2.43 -3.16
C ALA A 46 -0.06 -2.77 -4.48
N LEU A 47 -0.62 -2.40 -5.63
CA LEU A 47 -0.01 -2.64 -6.93
C LEU A 47 1.29 -1.86 -7.08
N LEU A 48 1.29 -0.55 -6.85
CA LEU A 48 2.48 0.29 -6.98
C LEU A 48 3.55 -0.10 -5.94
N GLY A 49 3.16 -0.39 -4.70
CA GLY A 49 4.07 -0.91 -3.69
C GLY A 49 4.71 -2.24 -4.13
N SER A 50 3.93 -3.15 -4.72
CA SER A 50 4.43 -4.47 -5.14
C SER A 50 5.37 -4.36 -6.34
N LEU A 51 5.14 -3.40 -7.23
CA LEU A 51 6.06 -3.03 -8.31
C LEU A 51 7.38 -2.50 -7.74
N CYS A 52 7.35 -1.57 -6.78
CA CYS A 52 8.55 -1.09 -6.09
C CYS A 52 9.33 -2.24 -5.43
N GLN A 53 8.64 -3.10 -4.67
CA GLN A 53 9.25 -4.24 -3.99
C GLN A 53 9.89 -5.22 -4.98
N SER A 54 9.20 -5.53 -6.08
CA SER A 54 9.71 -6.47 -7.10
C SER A 54 10.95 -5.92 -7.82
N LEU A 55 10.95 -4.62 -8.14
CA LEU A 55 12.11 -3.96 -8.76
C LEU A 55 13.31 -3.91 -7.80
N LEU A 56 13.09 -3.64 -6.51
CA LEU A 56 14.13 -3.65 -5.49
C LEU A 56 14.76 -5.04 -5.33
N VAL A 57 13.94 -6.08 -5.25
CA VAL A 57 14.44 -7.45 -5.08
C VAL A 57 15.15 -7.94 -6.35
N LYS A 58 14.61 -7.66 -7.53
CA LYS A 58 15.15 -8.17 -8.80
C LYS A 58 16.40 -7.43 -9.27
N TYR A 59 16.45 -6.12 -9.12
CA TYR A 59 17.53 -5.28 -9.66
C TYR A 59 18.39 -4.60 -8.61
N GLY A 60 17.87 -4.43 -7.38
CA GLY A 60 18.55 -3.67 -6.33
C GLY A 60 19.33 -4.53 -5.35
N LEU A 61 18.93 -5.80 -5.19
CA LEU A 61 19.56 -6.70 -4.22
C LEU A 61 21.05 -6.96 -4.52
N SER A 62 21.42 -7.02 -5.80
CA SER A 62 22.84 -7.16 -6.21
C SER A 62 23.69 -5.94 -5.87
N GLU A 63 23.06 -4.78 -5.71
CA GLU A 63 23.71 -3.48 -5.44
C GLU A 63 23.41 -2.97 -4.02
N ALA A 64 22.81 -3.81 -3.18
CA ALA A 64 22.46 -3.48 -1.82
C ALA A 64 23.68 -3.07 -0.99
N SER A 65 24.83 -3.70 -1.21
CA SER A 65 26.09 -3.36 -0.55
C SER A 65 26.64 -1.99 -0.96
N SER A 66 26.44 -1.58 -2.21
CA SER A 66 26.85 -0.28 -2.74
C SER A 66 25.97 0.87 -2.22
N MET A 67 24.66 0.63 -2.12
CA MET A 67 23.67 1.63 -1.68
C MET A 67 23.50 1.71 -0.15
N GLY A 68 23.89 0.65 0.55
CA GLY A 68 23.87 0.57 2.01
C GLY A 68 22.48 0.78 2.62
N SER A 69 22.41 1.66 3.62
CA SER A 69 21.21 1.94 4.40
C SER A 69 20.04 2.48 3.59
N ALA A 70 20.28 3.15 2.47
CA ALA A 70 19.21 3.69 1.63
C ALA A 70 18.34 2.59 1.01
N PHE A 71 18.99 1.54 0.51
CA PHE A 71 18.32 0.38 -0.06
C PHE A 71 17.52 -0.38 1.01
N HIS A 72 18.13 -0.69 2.15
CA HIS A 72 17.47 -1.41 3.23
C HIS A 72 16.30 -0.62 3.84
N GLY A 73 16.44 0.70 3.99
CA GLY A 73 15.37 1.57 4.48
C GLY A 73 14.17 1.60 3.54
N PHE A 74 14.40 1.72 2.23
CA PHE A 74 13.32 1.68 1.25
C PHE A 74 12.66 0.29 1.19
N LEU A 75 13.45 -0.78 1.15
CA LEU A 75 12.96 -2.16 1.10
C LEU A 75 12.08 -2.50 2.32
N THR A 76 12.50 -2.07 3.51
CA THR A 76 11.74 -2.29 4.75
C THR A 76 10.44 -1.48 4.74
N THR A 77 10.49 -0.23 4.28
CA THR A 77 9.31 0.62 4.15
C THR A 77 8.30 0.00 3.18
N ALA A 78 8.75 -0.37 1.98
CA ALA A 78 7.90 -0.94 0.94
C ALA A 78 7.26 -2.26 1.40
N SER A 79 8.03 -3.16 2.01
CA SER A 79 7.52 -4.44 2.53
C SER A 79 6.53 -4.26 3.68
N ALA A 80 6.81 -3.37 4.64
CA ALA A 80 5.89 -3.08 5.75
C ALA A 80 4.56 -2.50 5.25
N CYS A 81 4.62 -1.49 4.38
CA CYS A 81 3.41 -0.87 3.82
C CYS A 81 2.60 -1.85 2.97
N LEU A 82 3.26 -2.69 2.18
CA LEU A 82 2.60 -3.73 1.39
C LEU A 82 1.92 -4.79 2.25
N LEU A 83 2.61 -5.28 3.29
CA LEU A 83 2.07 -6.28 4.19
C LEU A 83 0.81 -5.73 4.87
N THR A 84 0.86 -4.52 5.39
CA THR A 84 -0.31 -3.93 6.06
C THR A 84 -1.45 -3.64 5.07
N THR A 85 -1.16 -3.14 3.88
CA THR A 85 -2.20 -2.86 2.86
C THR A 85 -2.84 -4.15 2.35
N SER A 86 -2.05 -5.21 2.14
CA SER A 86 -2.59 -6.52 1.77
C SER A 86 -3.43 -7.15 2.87
N LEU A 87 -3.03 -7.01 4.14
CA LEU A 87 -3.85 -7.44 5.27
C LEU A 87 -5.16 -6.65 5.35
N LEU A 88 -5.15 -5.34 5.15
CA LEU A 88 -6.36 -4.51 5.10
C LEU A 88 -7.30 -4.97 3.99
N ILE A 89 -6.79 -5.16 2.77
CA ILE A 89 -7.57 -5.68 1.64
C ILE A 89 -8.13 -7.07 1.97
N ALA A 90 -7.34 -7.98 2.53
CA ALA A 90 -7.79 -9.30 2.92
C ALA A 90 -8.90 -9.23 3.98
N CYS A 91 -8.76 -8.40 5.02
CA CYS A 91 -9.79 -8.18 6.03
C CYS A 91 -11.09 -7.63 5.42
N TYR A 92 -11.00 -6.74 4.43
CA TYR A 92 -12.15 -6.14 3.74
C TYR A 92 -12.85 -7.11 2.80
N VAL A 93 -12.08 -7.96 2.13
CA VAL A 93 -12.61 -9.01 1.27
C VAL A 93 -13.27 -10.11 2.11
N LEU A 94 -12.71 -10.47 3.27
CA LEU A 94 -13.20 -11.58 4.09
C LEU A 94 -14.40 -11.23 4.99
N SER A 95 -14.62 -9.97 5.35
CA SER A 95 -15.69 -9.60 6.29
C SER A 95 -16.17 -8.16 6.11
N SER A 96 -17.46 -8.01 5.77
CA SER A 96 -18.14 -6.71 5.68
C SER A 96 -18.29 -6.01 7.04
N ASN A 97 -18.39 -6.78 8.13
CA ASN A 97 -18.41 -6.24 9.48
C ASN A 97 -17.04 -5.64 9.83
N SER A 98 -15.94 -6.33 9.52
CA SER A 98 -14.58 -5.81 9.75
C SER A 98 -14.33 -4.54 8.94
N GLN A 99 -14.87 -4.48 7.72
CA GLN A 99 -14.78 -3.29 6.87
C GLN A 99 -15.41 -2.05 7.52
N SER A 100 -16.60 -2.15 8.12
CA SER A 100 -17.25 -0.99 8.73
C SER A 100 -16.55 -0.52 10.01
N LEU A 101 -16.05 -1.46 10.82
CA LEU A 101 -15.29 -1.20 12.05
C LEU A 101 -13.94 -0.52 11.77
N ILE A 102 -13.14 -1.07 10.84
CA ILE A 102 -11.81 -0.53 10.54
C ILE A 102 -11.92 0.83 9.84
N ARG A 103 -12.91 1.02 8.96
CA ARG A 103 -13.13 2.31 8.28
C ARG A 103 -13.58 3.44 9.22
N GLN A 104 -14.14 3.09 10.38
CA GLN A 104 -14.43 4.06 11.45
C GLN A 104 -13.22 4.30 12.38
N SER A 105 -12.15 3.51 12.23
CA SER A 105 -10.94 3.62 13.03
C SER A 105 -10.01 4.72 12.53
N ILE A 106 -9.30 5.35 13.47
CA ILE A 106 -8.15 6.21 13.18
C ILE A 106 -6.96 5.44 12.60
N PHE A 107 -6.98 4.11 12.69
CA PHE A 107 -5.89 3.23 12.25
C PHE A 107 -5.51 3.46 10.79
N GLU A 108 -6.48 3.50 9.86
CA GLU A 108 -6.20 3.73 8.44
C GLU A 108 -5.57 5.10 8.19
N CYS A 109 -6.09 6.13 8.85
CA CYS A 109 -5.57 7.49 8.71
C CYS A 109 -4.12 7.59 9.21
N VAL A 110 -3.82 7.04 10.39
CA VAL A 110 -2.48 7.07 10.98
C VAL A 110 -1.51 6.22 10.15
N PHE A 111 -1.91 5.01 9.78
CA PHE A 111 -1.09 4.11 8.98
C PHE A 111 -0.72 4.75 7.63
N ASN A 112 -1.71 5.25 6.88
CA ASN A 112 -1.47 5.86 5.58
C ASN A 112 -0.66 7.17 5.69
N SER A 113 -0.84 7.94 6.77
CA SER A 113 0.00 9.13 7.03
C SER A 113 1.46 8.75 7.26
N VAL A 114 1.70 7.75 8.10
CA VAL A 114 3.05 7.23 8.38
C VAL A 114 3.67 6.65 7.11
N ALA A 115 2.91 5.84 6.36
CA ALA A 115 3.35 5.27 5.10
C ALA A 115 3.76 6.37 4.10
N CYS A 116 2.97 7.44 3.98
CA CYS A 116 3.29 8.60 3.15
C CYS A 116 4.66 9.20 3.51
N PHE A 117 4.89 9.52 4.80
CA PHE A 117 6.16 10.10 5.23
C PHE A 117 7.34 9.14 5.06
N MET A 118 7.15 7.85 5.35
CA MET A 118 8.19 6.85 5.16
C MET A 118 8.54 6.66 3.68
N TYR A 119 7.56 6.60 2.78
CA TYR A 119 7.82 6.51 1.34
C TYR A 119 8.51 7.76 0.80
N LEU A 120 8.07 8.96 1.17
CA LEU A 120 8.69 10.20 0.71
C LEU A 120 10.14 10.34 1.20
N SER A 121 10.40 10.02 2.47
CA SER A 121 11.74 10.05 3.04
C SER A 121 12.65 8.97 2.44
N ALA A 122 12.16 7.74 2.31
CA ALA A 122 12.90 6.65 1.68
C ALA A 122 13.20 6.95 0.20
N SER A 123 12.23 7.47 -0.55
CA SER A 123 12.43 7.90 -1.94
C SER A 123 13.49 9.00 -2.06
N SER A 124 13.44 10.03 -1.21
CA SER A 124 14.43 11.10 -1.23
C SER A 124 15.83 10.56 -0.95
N TYR A 125 15.97 9.69 0.05
CA TYR A 125 17.26 9.12 0.42
C TYR A 125 17.81 8.18 -0.66
N MET A 126 16.94 7.34 -1.23
CA MET A 126 17.27 6.46 -2.35
C MET A 126 17.66 7.25 -3.60
N GLY A 127 16.98 8.36 -3.91
CA GLY A 127 17.33 9.23 -5.03
C GLY A 127 18.72 9.83 -4.91
N VAL A 128 19.14 10.24 -3.71
CA VAL A 128 20.51 10.72 -3.46
C VAL A 128 21.52 9.57 -3.60
N ALA A 129 21.23 8.40 -3.01
CA ALA A 129 22.12 7.25 -3.08
C ALA A 129 22.34 6.75 -4.52
N VAL A 130 21.28 6.68 -5.34
CA VAL A 130 21.37 6.26 -6.75
C VAL A 130 22.24 7.22 -7.56
N ASN A 131 22.12 8.53 -7.35
CA ASN A 131 22.91 9.52 -8.08
C ASN A 131 24.37 9.59 -7.62
N ILE A 132 24.67 9.29 -6.36
CA ILE A 132 26.06 9.26 -5.88
C ILE A 132 26.77 7.96 -6.27
N TYR A 133 26.11 6.81 -6.07
CA TYR A 133 26.76 5.50 -6.20
C TYR A 133 26.58 4.85 -7.57
N LEU A 134 25.37 4.91 -8.15
CA LEU A 134 25.07 4.18 -9.39
C LEU A 134 25.32 5.01 -10.65
N TYR A 135 25.15 6.33 -10.60
CA TYR A 135 25.46 7.21 -11.74
C TYR A 135 26.90 7.08 -12.26
N PRO A 136 27.97 7.13 -11.42
CA PRO A 136 29.33 6.97 -11.93
C PRO A 136 29.57 5.58 -12.51
N ARG A 137 28.94 4.54 -11.96
CA ARG A 137 29.05 3.18 -12.51
C ARG A 137 28.34 3.02 -13.85
N TYR A 138 27.19 3.67 -14.01
CA TYR A 138 26.46 3.73 -15.27
C TYR A 138 27.26 4.45 -16.37
N ALA A 139 28.00 5.50 -16.03
CA ALA A 139 28.84 6.23 -16.99
C ALA A 139 30.04 5.43 -17.51
N ILE A 140 30.51 4.43 -16.74
CA ILE A 140 31.69 3.63 -17.08
C ILE A 140 31.29 2.29 -17.73
N VAL A 141 30.15 1.71 -17.34
CA VAL A 141 29.70 0.40 -17.82
C VAL A 141 28.46 0.55 -18.70
N ASN A 142 28.64 0.31 -20.01
CA ASN A 142 27.52 0.26 -20.95
C ASN A 142 26.54 -0.89 -20.59
N MET A 143 25.23 -0.61 -20.65
CA MET A 143 24.11 -1.52 -20.31
C MET A 143 23.89 -1.84 -18.82
N TYR A 144 24.16 -0.90 -17.92
CA TYR A 144 23.87 -1.12 -16.51
C TYR A 144 22.38 -0.88 -16.16
N ALA A 145 21.58 -1.97 -16.19
CA ALA A 145 20.13 -1.93 -16.00
C ALA A 145 19.66 -1.56 -14.57
N ALA A 146 20.54 -1.65 -13.57
CA ALA A 146 20.18 -1.34 -12.18
C ALA A 146 19.96 0.18 -11.96
N TYR A 147 20.70 1.06 -12.65
CA TYR A 147 20.52 2.52 -12.53
C TYR A 147 19.11 2.98 -12.95
N PRO A 148 18.59 2.67 -14.15
CA PRO A 148 17.23 3.08 -14.54
C PRO A 148 16.16 2.38 -13.69
N ALA A 149 16.37 1.13 -13.27
CA ALA A 149 15.43 0.43 -12.39
C ALA A 149 15.30 1.10 -11.02
N MET A 150 16.42 1.43 -10.37
CA MET A 150 16.42 2.10 -9.06
C MET A 150 15.92 3.53 -9.16
N THR A 151 16.18 4.18 -10.31
CA THR A 151 15.61 5.49 -10.62
C THR A 151 14.09 5.42 -10.68
N ALA A 152 13.53 4.45 -11.41
CA ALA A 152 12.09 4.22 -11.44
C ALA A 152 11.52 3.93 -10.04
N VAL A 153 12.21 3.14 -9.21
CA VAL A 153 11.76 2.82 -7.85
C VAL A 153 11.55 4.07 -7.00
N TYR A 154 12.53 5.00 -6.94
CA TYR A 154 12.34 6.17 -6.08
C TYR A 154 11.26 7.11 -6.61
N TYR A 155 11.11 7.26 -7.93
CA TYR A 155 10.01 8.03 -8.53
C TYR A 155 8.64 7.41 -8.23
N ILE A 156 8.49 6.09 -8.44
CA ILE A 156 7.25 5.38 -8.11
C ILE A 156 7.00 5.46 -6.60
N GLY A 157 8.04 5.36 -5.76
CA GLY A 157 7.92 5.54 -4.32
C GLY A 157 7.37 6.91 -3.90
N VAL A 158 7.73 7.99 -4.60
CA VAL A 158 7.12 9.32 -4.36
C VAL A 158 5.64 9.28 -4.72
N VAL A 159 5.28 8.68 -5.85
CA VAL A 159 3.88 8.53 -6.26
C VAL A 159 3.10 7.71 -5.23
N VAL A 160 3.64 6.58 -4.75
CA VAL A 160 3.03 5.75 -3.70
C VAL A 160 2.86 6.52 -2.40
N GLY A 161 3.86 7.32 -2.02
CA GLY A 161 3.76 8.20 -0.86
C GLY A 161 2.60 9.20 -0.99
N ILE A 162 2.45 9.83 -2.14
CA ILE A 162 1.33 10.75 -2.42
C ILE A 162 -0.02 10.01 -2.37
N VAL A 163 -0.11 8.81 -2.95
CA VAL A 163 -1.35 8.01 -2.93
C VAL A 163 -1.74 7.67 -1.49
N HIS A 164 -0.80 7.22 -0.65
CA HIS A 164 -1.05 7.02 0.79
C HIS A 164 -1.45 8.31 1.49
N GLY A 165 -0.85 9.45 1.14
CA GLY A 165 -1.26 10.75 1.69
C GLY A 165 -2.71 11.13 1.33
N VAL A 166 -3.12 10.85 0.09
CA VAL A 166 -4.50 11.06 -0.37
C VAL A 166 -5.46 10.11 0.35
N ASP A 167 -5.12 8.82 0.49
CA ASP A 167 -5.95 7.86 1.23
C ASP A 167 -6.08 8.27 2.70
N ALA A 168 -5.00 8.74 3.33
CA ALA A 168 -5.04 9.29 4.69
C ALA A 168 -6.01 10.48 4.81
N TYR A 169 -5.98 11.42 3.86
CA TYR A 169 -6.88 12.57 3.85
C TYR A 169 -8.35 12.17 3.69
N ILE A 170 -8.64 11.24 2.77
CA ILE A 170 -10.01 10.75 2.55
C ILE A 170 -10.51 10.00 3.79
N SER A 171 -9.69 9.12 4.39
CA SER A 171 -10.03 8.44 5.65
C SER A 171 -10.24 9.42 6.81
N TYR A 172 -9.44 10.49 6.89
CA TYR A 172 -9.63 11.55 7.89
C TYR A 172 -10.96 12.29 7.71
N LYS A 173 -11.31 12.64 6.46
CA LYS A 173 -12.59 13.27 6.13
C LYS A 173 -13.77 12.37 6.54
N TYR A 174 -13.65 11.07 6.25
CA TYR A 174 -14.65 10.07 6.61
C TYR A 174 -14.79 9.90 8.14
N TYR A 175 -13.68 9.90 8.87
CA TYR A 175 -13.66 9.84 10.34
C TYR A 175 -14.35 11.05 10.98
N LYS A 176 -14.13 12.26 10.44
CA LYS A 176 -14.81 13.48 10.91
C LYS A 176 -16.31 13.54 10.57
N GLY A 177 -16.85 12.57 9.83
CA GLY A 177 -18.28 12.52 9.47
C GLY A 177 -18.70 13.54 8.42
N ILE A 178 -17.74 14.21 7.76
CA ILE A 178 -18.01 15.07 6.61
C ILE A 178 -18.08 14.16 5.39
N ARG A 179 -19.29 13.68 5.05
CA ARG A 179 -19.51 12.87 3.84
C ARG A 179 -18.96 13.60 2.60
#